data_AF-A0A967WWF0-F1
#
_entry.id   AF-A0A967WWF0-F1
#
_cell.length_a   1.000
_cell.length_b   1.000
_cell.length_c   1.000
_cell.angle_alpha   90.00
_cell.angle_beta   90.00
_cell.angle_gamma   90.00
#
_symmetry.space_group_name_H-M   'P 1'
#
loop_
_entity.id
_entity.type
_entity.pdbx_description
1 polymer ?
#
loop_
_entity_poly.entity_id
_entity_poly.type
_entity_poly.pdbx_seq_one_letter_code
_entity_poly.pdbx_strand_id
1 'polypeptide(L)'
;MRNSLLLGLWRLMVPLPETVWQGQVTKGAEGTVDSLAFMSTDHHRVRDFVVREIPRAGEPLSPETIARALELPLARVIDLLDELERNMTFLFRNEQGAVTWAYPVTADQTPHRIAFSTGEQGYAA
;
A
#
# COMPACT_ATOMS: atom_id res chain seq x y z
N MET A 1 -26.34 -2.69 7.52
CA MET A 1 -26.05 -1.71 6.43
C MET A 1 -26.61 -2.31 5.15
N ARG A 2 -27.28 -1.54 4.28
CA ARG A 2 -27.78 -2.06 2.99
C ARG A 2 -26.59 -2.17 2.04
N ASN A 3 -26.22 -3.37 1.61
CA ASN A 3 -25.12 -3.61 0.68
C ASN A 3 -25.55 -3.23 -0.74
N SER A 4 -25.55 -1.93 -1.06
CA SER A 4 -25.83 -1.42 -2.40
C SER A 4 -24.57 -0.84 -3.02
N LEU A 5 -24.12 -1.42 -4.14
CA LEU A 5 -23.06 -0.84 -4.97
C LEU A 5 -23.71 0.05 -6.03
N LEU A 6 -23.20 1.28 -6.21
CA LEU A 6 -23.76 2.25 -7.14
C LEU A 6 -22.83 2.41 -8.34
N LEU A 7 -23.39 2.40 -9.55
CA LEU A 7 -22.64 2.70 -10.77
C LEU A 7 -22.87 4.17 -11.15
N GLY A 8 -21.77 4.91 -11.28
CA GLY A 8 -21.79 6.26 -11.82
C GLY A 8 -21.92 6.24 -13.34
N LEU A 9 -23.09 6.64 -13.86
CA LEU A 9 -23.33 6.88 -15.28
C LEU A 9 -23.50 8.39 -15.47
N TRP A 10 -22.39 9.06 -15.79
CA TRP A 10 -22.32 10.50 -15.98
C TRP A 10 -22.78 11.30 -14.74
N ARG A 11 -24.01 11.85 -14.75
CA ARG A 11 -24.60 12.60 -13.61
C ARG A 11 -25.56 11.76 -12.76
N LEU A 12 -25.71 10.46 -13.05
CA LEU A 12 -26.64 9.57 -12.36
C LEU A 12 -25.86 8.50 -11.57
N MET A 13 -26.35 8.19 -10.36
CA MET A 13 -25.93 7.01 -9.61
C MET A 13 -27.06 5.99 -9.65
N VAL A 14 -26.81 4.85 -10.29
CA VAL A 14 -27.81 3.78 -10.44
C VAL A 14 -27.41 2.60 -9.54
N PRO A 15 -28.31 2.07 -8.70
CA PRO A 15 -28.02 0.89 -7.90
C PRO A 15 -27.79 -0.32 -8.80
N LEU A 16 -26.66 -0.99 -8.63
CA LEU A 16 -26.39 -2.27 -9.29
C LEU A 16 -27.16 -3.37 -8.56
N PRO A 17 -27.89 -4.24 -9.29
CA PRO A 17 -28.47 -5.44 -8.72
C PRO A 17 -27.40 -6.30 -8.04
N GLU A 18 -27.75 -6.93 -6.90
CA GLU A 18 -26.79 -7.69 -6.09
C GLU A 18 -26.05 -8.78 -6.88
N THR A 19 -26.76 -9.50 -7.74
CA THR A 19 -26.19 -10.58 -8.56
C THR A 19 -25.14 -10.07 -9.55
N VAL A 20 -25.29 -8.85 -10.06
CA VAL A 20 -24.37 -8.26 -11.04
C VAL A 20 -23.09 -7.81 -10.37
N TRP A 21 -23.18 -7.06 -9.26
CA TRP A 21 -21.98 -6.56 -8.60
C TRP A 21 -21.25 -7.66 -7.82
N GLN A 22 -21.95 -8.64 -7.24
CA GLN A 22 -21.29 -9.78 -6.57
C GLN A 22 -20.38 -10.54 -7.54
N GLY A 23 -20.88 -10.87 -8.74
CA GLY A 23 -20.07 -11.55 -9.75
C GLY A 23 -18.87 -10.74 -10.24
N GLN A 24 -19.01 -9.41 -10.33
CA GLN A 24 -17.89 -8.52 -10.68
C GLN A 24 -16.87 -8.38 -9.54
N VAL A 25 -17.33 -8.31 -8.28
CA VAL A 25 -16.45 -8.27 -7.10
C VAL A 25 -15.70 -9.58 -6.95
N THR A 26 -16.34 -10.74 -7.14
CA THR A 26 -15.65 -12.03 -7.11
C THR A 26 -14.56 -12.11 -8.18
N LYS A 27 -14.86 -11.76 -9.43
CA LYS A 27 -13.85 -11.74 -10.52
C LYS A 27 -12.73 -10.74 -10.29
N GLY A 28 -13.05 -9.55 -9.77
CA GLY A 28 -12.06 -8.54 -9.41
C GLY A 28 -11.19 -8.97 -8.21
N ALA A 29 -11.78 -9.68 -7.25
CA ALA A 29 -11.08 -10.24 -6.11
C ALA A 29 -10.14 -11.38 -6.54
N GLU A 30 -10.55 -12.26 -7.45
CA GLU A 30 -9.69 -13.32 -8.01
C GLU A 30 -8.45 -12.74 -8.68
N GLY A 31 -8.61 -11.76 -9.59
CA GLY A 31 -7.47 -11.10 -10.23
C GLY A 31 -6.56 -10.36 -9.25
N THR A 32 -7.14 -9.81 -8.18
CA THR A 32 -6.37 -9.16 -7.10
C THR A 32 -5.59 -10.20 -6.29
N VAL A 33 -6.23 -11.31 -5.90
CA VAL A 33 -5.60 -12.40 -5.15
C VAL A 33 -4.43 -12.98 -5.93
N ASP A 34 -4.60 -13.23 -7.24
CA ASP A 34 -3.52 -13.74 -8.09
C ASP A 34 -2.36 -12.76 -8.17
N SER A 35 -2.63 -11.46 -8.32
CA SER A 35 -1.57 -10.44 -8.31
C SER A 35 -0.83 -10.31 -6.97
N LEU A 36 -1.47 -10.72 -5.87
CA LEU A 36 -0.92 -10.69 -4.52
C LEU A 36 -0.35 -12.04 -4.07
N ALA A 37 -0.46 -13.11 -4.86
CA ALA A 37 -0.11 -14.47 -4.45
C ALA A 37 1.37 -14.65 -4.11
N PHE A 38 2.25 -13.76 -4.59
CA PHE A 38 3.67 -13.74 -4.24
C PHE A 38 3.94 -13.25 -2.81
N MET A 39 3.00 -12.51 -2.20
CA MET A 39 3.20 -11.90 -0.90
C MET A 39 3.13 -12.94 0.22
N SER A 40 4.30 -13.25 0.78
CA SER A 40 4.39 -13.98 2.05
C SER A 40 3.99 -13.11 3.25
N THR A 41 3.89 -13.72 4.43
CA THR A 41 3.70 -12.99 5.69
C THR A 41 4.73 -11.87 5.89
N ASP A 42 6.00 -12.11 5.52
CA ASP A 42 7.03 -11.08 5.67
C ASP A 42 6.88 -9.93 4.67
N HIS A 43 6.33 -10.18 3.48
CA HIS A 43 6.00 -9.11 2.54
C HIS A 43 4.96 -8.17 3.15
N HIS A 44 3.91 -8.73 3.76
CA HIS A 44 2.91 -7.94 4.46
C HIS A 44 3.52 -7.17 5.62
N ARG A 45 4.39 -7.80 6.43
CA ARG A 45 5.06 -7.14 7.56
C ARG A 45 5.91 -5.95 7.10
N VAL A 46 6.71 -6.11 6.03
CA VAL A 46 7.52 -5.02 5.47
C VAL A 46 6.64 -3.91 4.93
N ARG A 47 5.66 -4.22 4.09
CA ARG A 47 4.73 -3.24 3.51
C ARG A 47 4.00 -2.44 4.62
N ASP A 48 3.37 -3.14 5.55
CA ASP A 48 2.54 -2.51 6.58
C ASP A 48 3.40 -1.66 7.53
N PHE A 49 4.63 -2.10 7.81
CA PHE A 49 5.60 -1.31 8.56
C PHE A 49 5.96 -0.01 7.83
N VAL A 50 6.34 -0.10 6.56
CA VAL A 50 6.77 1.07 5.77
C VAL A 50 5.63 2.09 5.66
N VAL A 51 4.40 1.63 5.33
CA VAL A 51 3.23 2.51 5.22
C VAL A 51 2.93 3.23 6.54
N ARG A 52 3.12 2.55 7.67
CA ARG A 52 2.89 3.13 8.99
C ARG A 52 4.00 4.09 9.43
N GLU A 53 5.25 3.77 9.13
CA GLU A 53 6.40 4.47 9.70
C GLU A 53 6.90 5.63 8.83
N ILE A 54 6.70 5.64 7.51
CA ILE A 54 7.03 6.79 6.65
C ILE A 54 6.44 8.11 7.21
N PRO A 55 5.12 8.20 7.51
CA PRO A 55 4.55 9.45 8.02
C PRO A 55 4.99 9.78 9.46
N ARG A 56 5.51 8.80 10.22
CA ARG A 56 6.04 9.02 11.59
C ARG A 56 7.47 9.54 11.59
N ALA A 57 8.30 8.93 10.75
CA ALA A 57 9.68 9.33 10.57
C ALA A 57 9.76 10.69 9.86
N GLY A 58 8.87 10.92 8.89
CA GLY A 58 8.91 12.11 8.03
C GLY A 58 10.09 12.13 7.06
N GLU A 59 10.78 10.99 6.91
CA GLU A 59 11.96 10.80 6.08
C GLU A 59 11.98 9.39 5.47
N PRO A 60 12.76 9.15 4.39
CA PRO A 60 12.88 7.84 3.77
C PRO A 60 13.39 6.76 4.73
N LEU A 61 12.81 5.56 4.66
CA LEU A 61 13.18 4.44 5.55
C LEU A 61 14.26 3.56 4.93
N SER A 62 15.42 3.43 5.60
CA SER A 62 16.49 2.55 5.12
C SER A 62 16.19 1.06 5.36
N PRO A 63 16.74 0.15 4.53
CA PRO A 63 16.61 -1.30 4.75
C PRO A 63 17.10 -1.75 6.13
N GLU A 64 18.14 -1.13 6.69
CA GLU A 64 18.67 -1.43 8.02
C GLU A 64 17.68 -1.06 9.12
N THR A 65 16.99 0.07 8.97
CA THR A 65 15.96 0.51 9.93
C THR A 65 14.78 -0.47 9.92
N ILE A 66 14.33 -0.89 8.73
CA ILE A 66 13.26 -1.87 8.56
C ILE A 66 13.67 -3.23 9.14
N ALA A 67 14.88 -3.71 8.81
CA ALA A 67 15.41 -4.98 9.29
C ALA A 67 15.51 -5.03 10.82
N ARG A 68 16.03 -3.95 11.43
CA ARG A 68 16.12 -3.83 12.89
C ARG A 68 14.74 -3.83 13.54
N ALA A 69 13.78 -3.08 12.99
CA ALA A 69 12.45 -2.95 13.58
C ALA A 69 11.58 -4.21 13.44
N LEU A 70 11.79 -4.99 12.38
CA LEU A 70 11.04 -6.22 12.12
C LEU A 70 11.75 -7.49 12.61
N GLU A 71 12.96 -7.34 13.18
CA GLU A 71 13.82 -8.43 13.61
C GLU A 71 14.08 -9.45 12.47
N LEU A 72 14.29 -8.93 11.26
CA LEU A 72 14.57 -9.71 10.07
C LEU A 72 16.04 -9.55 9.64
N PRO A 73 16.66 -10.58 9.04
CA PRO A 73 17.97 -10.42 8.42
C PRO A 73 17.95 -9.32 7.36
N LEU A 74 18.96 -8.45 7.33
CA LEU A 74 19.04 -7.34 6.36
C LEU A 74 18.93 -7.83 4.91
N ALA A 75 19.66 -8.91 4.57
CA ALA A 75 19.58 -9.51 3.24
C ALA A 75 18.15 -9.92 2.88
N ARG A 76 17.40 -10.48 3.84
CA ARG A 76 16.00 -10.86 3.63
C ARG A 76 15.11 -9.64 3.40
N VAL A 77 15.32 -8.54 4.12
CA VAL A 77 14.57 -7.30 3.89
C VAL A 77 14.86 -6.73 2.50
N ILE A 78 16.11 -6.76 2.05
CA ILE A 78 16.48 -6.31 0.70
C ILE A 78 15.75 -7.14 -0.36
N ASP A 79 15.75 -8.47 -0.24
CA ASP A 79 15.03 -9.36 -1.17
C ASP A 79 13.51 -9.06 -1.18
N LEU A 80 12.91 -8.87 -0.01
CA LEU A 80 11.49 -8.52 0.11
C LEU A 80 11.18 -7.17 -0.53
N LEU A 81 12.04 -6.16 -0.33
CA LEU A 81 11.88 -4.85 -0.94
C LEU A 81 12.02 -4.92 -2.46
N ASP A 82 12.94 -5.73 -2.97
CA ASP A 82 13.09 -5.99 -4.40
C ASP A 82 11.82 -6.64 -4.99
N GLU A 83 11.25 -7.64 -4.32
CA GLU A 83 10.02 -8.30 -4.75
C GLU A 83 8.81 -7.34 -4.70
N LEU A 84 8.70 -6.51 -3.66
CA LEU A 84 7.63 -5.52 -3.50
C LEU A 84 7.71 -4.41 -4.56
N GLU A 85 8.91 -3.88 -4.82
CA GLU A 85 9.13 -2.79 -5.79
C GLU A 85 8.91 -3.26 -7.24
N ARG A 86 9.37 -4.47 -7.59
CA ARG A 86 9.19 -5.04 -8.95
C ARG A 86 7.71 -5.19 -9.34
N ASN A 87 6.85 -5.41 -8.37
CA ASN A 87 5.41 -5.52 -8.60
C ASN A 87 4.71 -4.13 -8.61
N MET A 88 5.47 -3.03 -8.47
CA MET A 88 5.12 -1.60 -8.64
C MET A 88 3.90 -1.05 -7.87
N THR A 89 3.14 -1.90 -7.18
CA THR A 89 1.89 -1.52 -6.50
C THR A 89 2.07 -1.22 -5.02
N PHE A 90 3.28 -1.36 -4.46
CA PHE A 90 3.48 -1.28 -3.00
C PHE A 90 4.39 -0.16 -2.54
N LEU A 91 5.57 0.01 -3.17
CA LEU A 91 6.58 0.96 -2.71
C LEU A 91 7.61 1.31 -3.79
N PHE A 92 8.37 2.37 -3.55
CA PHE A 92 9.48 2.87 -4.37
C PHE A 92 10.67 3.26 -3.49
N ARG A 93 11.89 2.95 -3.95
CA ARG A 93 13.15 3.30 -3.27
C ARG A 93 13.93 4.37 -4.03
N ASN A 94 14.64 5.23 -3.30
CA ASN A 94 15.60 6.17 -3.89
C ASN A 94 16.92 5.48 -4.29
N GLU A 95 17.85 6.25 -4.86
CA GLU A 95 19.18 5.77 -5.28
C GLU A 95 20.01 5.15 -4.14
N GLN A 96 19.72 5.51 -2.88
CA GLN A 96 20.36 4.94 -1.69
C GLN A 96 19.67 3.66 -1.21
N GLY A 97 18.62 3.19 -1.90
CA GLY A 97 17.84 2.01 -1.53
C GLY A 97 16.87 2.23 -0.37
N ALA A 98 16.67 3.47 0.07
CA ALA A 98 15.71 3.81 1.12
C ALA A 98 14.30 3.99 0.53
N VAL A 99 13.29 3.50 1.22
CA VAL A 99 11.89 3.58 0.78
C VAL A 99 11.37 5.00 0.99
N THR A 100 11.09 5.73 -0.09
CA THR A 100 10.58 7.11 -0.04
C THR A 100 9.06 7.18 -0.20
N TRP A 101 8.44 6.16 -0.79
CA TRP A 101 7.01 6.08 -1.03
C TRP A 101 6.52 4.65 -0.84
N ALA A 102 5.35 4.52 -0.23
CA ALA A 102 4.58 3.29 -0.19
C ALA A 102 3.09 3.64 -0.17
N TYR A 103 2.29 3.08 -1.08
CA TYR A 103 0.91 3.52 -1.23
C TYR A 103 0.12 3.44 0.10
N PRO A 104 -0.54 4.53 0.54
CA PRO A 104 -0.74 5.81 -0.14
C PRO A 104 0.20 6.96 0.32
N VAL A 105 1.24 6.68 1.09
CA VAL A 105 2.08 7.67 1.79
C VAL A 105 3.44 7.89 1.13
N THR A 106 3.98 9.10 1.26
CA THR A 106 5.37 9.42 0.86
C THR A 106 6.07 10.32 1.87
N ALA A 107 7.40 10.17 1.94
CA ALA A 107 8.29 11.09 2.62
C ALA A 107 8.53 12.38 1.82
N ASP A 108 8.34 12.33 0.49
CA ASP A 108 8.52 13.49 -0.38
C ASP A 108 7.37 14.48 -0.20
N GLN A 109 7.68 15.78 -0.28
CA GLN A 109 6.65 16.80 -0.20
C GLN A 109 5.77 16.78 -1.45
N THR A 110 4.48 16.62 -1.26
CA THR A 110 3.47 16.77 -2.32
C THR A 110 2.43 17.82 -1.94
N PRO A 111 1.63 18.31 -2.90
CA PRO A 111 0.47 19.16 -2.57
C PRO A 111 -0.60 18.44 -1.73
N HIS A 112 -0.57 17.10 -1.69
CA HIS A 112 -1.58 16.27 -1.04
C HIS A 112 -1.19 15.97 0.41
N ARG A 113 -1.52 16.90 1.32
CA ARG A 113 -1.28 16.72 2.75
C ARG A 113 -2.30 15.76 3.36
N ILE A 114 -1.82 14.85 4.20
CA ILE A 114 -2.64 13.92 4.97
C ILE A 114 -2.38 14.10 6.47
N ALA A 115 -3.43 13.90 7.26
CA ALA A 115 -3.36 13.85 8.71
C ALA A 115 -3.99 12.54 9.19
N PHE A 116 -3.27 11.83 10.04
CA PHE A 116 -3.74 10.59 10.65
C PHE A 116 -4.51 10.89 11.93
N SER A 117 -5.48 10.06 12.27
CA SER A 117 -6.24 10.18 13.53
C SER A 117 -5.37 10.06 14.79
N THR A 118 -4.17 9.50 14.63
CA THR A 118 -3.14 9.35 15.67
C THR A 118 -2.24 10.59 15.82
N GLY A 119 -2.43 11.63 14.99
CA GLY A 119 -1.78 12.93 15.12
C GLY A 119 -0.62 13.16 14.15
N GLU A 120 -0.10 12.13 13.50
CA GLU A 120 0.93 12.25 12.47
C GLU A 120 0.42 13.02 11.24
N GLN A 121 1.32 13.75 10.60
CA GLN A 121 1.06 14.46 9.35
C GLN A 121 2.07 14.02 8.29
N GLY A 122 1.64 13.94 7.05
CA GLY A 122 2.51 13.54 5.95
C GLY A 122 1.94 13.94 4.60
N TYR A 123 2.42 13.26 3.57
CA TYR A 123 2.05 13.50 2.19
C TYR A 123 1.53 12.21 1.54
N ALA A 124 0.59 12.36 0.60
CA ALA A 124 0.12 11.30 -0.26
C ALA A 124 0.70 11.43 -1.67
N ALA A 125 0.88 10.30 -2.35
CA ALA A 125 1.37 10.21 -3.72
C ALA A 125 0.62 9.13 -4.50
#